data_AF-A0A7K1TQF3-F1
#
_entry.id   AF-A0A7K1TQF3-F1
#
_cell.length_a   1.000
_cell.length_b   1.000
_cell.length_c   1.000
_cell.angle_alpha   90.00
_cell.angle_beta   90.00
_cell.angle_gamma   90.00
#
_symmetry.space_group_name_H-M   'P 1'
#
loop_
_entity.id
_entity.type
_entity.pdbx_description
1 polymer ?
#
loop_
_entity_poly.entity_id
_entity_poly.type
_entity_poly.pdbx_seq_one_letter_code
_entity_poly.pdbx_strand_id
1 'polypeptide(L)'
;MGLFRRAERVSQPNPAATGPFRFEIDDVFVITFRGPVFTGRVASGSIAQGSAVVLEREQGSLSGVVKEINVRRRKRDSTTAGDEAGLMIDGIGVDDLPLRPTGDGHVIDSAALRGAVITAA
;
A
#
# COMPACT_ATOMS: atom_id res chain seq x y z
N MET A 1 33.16 15.75 -31.73
CA MET A 1 32.90 14.37 -31.26
C MET A 1 32.93 14.34 -29.74
N GLY A 2 31.84 14.77 -29.10
CA GLY A 2 31.72 14.81 -27.64
C GLY A 2 31.01 13.56 -27.15
N LEU A 3 31.73 12.71 -26.41
CA LEU A 3 31.21 11.49 -25.81
C LEU A 3 30.32 11.87 -24.61
N PHE A 4 29.01 12.02 -24.85
CA PHE A 4 28.03 11.99 -23.78
C PHE A 4 27.93 10.56 -23.24
N ARG A 5 28.78 10.19 -22.28
CA ARG A 5 28.51 9.02 -21.44
C ARG A 5 27.33 9.37 -20.55
N ARG A 6 26.14 8.94 -20.95
CA ARG A 6 25.01 8.76 -20.03
C ARG A 6 25.51 7.85 -18.91
N ALA A 7 25.53 8.36 -17.68
CA ALA A 7 25.68 7.50 -16.52
C ALA A 7 24.48 6.56 -16.51
N GLU A 8 24.70 5.31 -16.93
CA GLU A 8 23.77 4.23 -16.64
C GLU A 8 23.68 4.16 -15.12
N ARG A 9 22.55 4.61 -14.57
CA ARG A 9 22.20 4.32 -13.18
C ARG A 9 22.00 2.82 -13.11
N VAL A 10 23.09 2.11 -12.83
CA VAL A 10 23.02 0.73 -12.38
C VAL A 10 22.26 0.79 -11.06
N SER A 11 20.97 0.44 -11.12
CA SER A 11 20.16 0.23 -9.92
C SER A 11 20.88 -0.82 -9.09
N GLN A 12 21.56 -0.41 -8.03
CA GLN A 12 22.04 -1.36 -7.03
C GLN A 12 20.81 -2.17 -6.58
N PRO A 13 20.88 -3.51 -6.56
CA PRO A 13 19.78 -4.31 -6.05
C PRO A 13 19.48 -3.83 -4.63
N ASN A 14 18.31 -3.25 -4.42
CA ASN A 14 17.88 -2.87 -3.08
C ASN A 14 17.72 -4.19 -2.31
N PRO A 15 18.52 -4.49 -1.29
CA PRO A 15 18.42 -5.76 -0.58
C PRO A 15 17.03 -5.97 0.03
N ALA A 16 16.31 -4.88 0.34
CA ALA A 16 14.93 -4.94 0.79
C ALA A 16 13.95 -5.47 -0.29
N ALA A 17 14.29 -5.37 -1.58
CA ALA A 17 13.44 -5.88 -2.67
C ALA A 17 13.40 -7.41 -2.74
N THR A 18 14.20 -8.10 -1.92
CA THR A 18 14.24 -9.55 -1.83
C THR A 18 13.36 -10.02 -0.66
N GLY A 19 12.52 -11.03 -0.89
CA GLY A 19 11.64 -11.60 0.13
C GLY A 19 10.15 -11.40 -0.17
N PRO A 20 9.27 -11.89 0.72
CA PRO A 20 7.83 -11.75 0.56
C PRO A 20 7.42 -10.27 0.59
N PHE A 21 6.37 -9.93 -0.17
CA PHE A 21 5.82 -8.58 -0.16
C PHE A 21 5.28 -8.24 1.23
N ARG A 22 5.75 -7.12 1.78
CA ARG A 22 5.29 -6.58 3.06
C ARG A 22 5.12 -5.08 2.93
N PHE A 23 3.91 -4.59 3.14
CA PHE A 23 3.57 -3.17 3.13
C PHE A 23 3.05 -2.76 4.49
N GLU A 24 3.76 -1.84 5.15
CA GLU A 24 3.42 -1.33 6.47
C GLU A 24 2.53 -0.10 6.32
N ILE A 25 1.34 -0.15 6.93
CA ILE A 25 0.34 0.91 6.83
C ILE A 25 0.68 2.04 7.81
N ASP A 26 0.79 3.24 7.27
CA ASP A 26 0.94 4.50 8.02
C ASP A 26 -0.41 5.17 8.27
N ASP A 27 -1.27 5.22 7.24
CA ASP A 27 -2.58 5.88 7.29
C ASP A 27 -3.53 5.34 6.21
N VAL A 28 -4.83 5.60 6.37
CA VAL A 28 -5.88 5.21 5.42
C VAL A 28 -6.79 6.39 5.15
N PHE A 29 -7.07 6.65 3.88
CA PHE A 29 -8.08 7.61 3.48
C PHE A 29 -9.08 6.99 2.52
N VAL A 30 -10.29 7.53 2.46
CA VAL A 30 -11.34 7.05 1.56
C VAL A 30 -11.54 8.04 0.44
N ILE A 31 -11.51 7.54 -0.79
CA ILE A 31 -11.93 8.30 -1.96
C ILE A 31 -13.42 8.02 -2.17
N THR A 32 -14.24 9.06 -2.14
CA THR A 32 -15.70 8.97 -2.32
C THR A 32 -16.03 8.14 -3.56
N PHE A 33 -16.94 7.17 -3.40
CA PHE A 33 -17.37 6.21 -4.44
C PHE A 33 -16.30 5.27 -5.01
N ARG A 34 -15.06 5.29 -4.51
CA ARG A 34 -13.99 4.36 -4.95
C ARG A 34 -13.54 3.40 -3.87
N GLY A 35 -13.57 3.83 -2.62
CA GLY A 35 -13.18 3.00 -1.48
C GLY A 35 -11.88 3.47 -0.82
N PRO A 36 -11.36 2.66 0.12
CA PRO A 36 -10.20 2.99 0.92
C PRO A 36 -8.90 2.88 0.12
N VAL A 37 -7.96 3.75 0.46
CA VAL A 37 -6.58 3.74 -0.01
C VAL A 37 -5.68 3.65 1.21
N PHE A 38 -4.94 2.54 1.30
CA PHE A 38 -3.96 2.29 2.35
C PHE A 38 -2.64 2.93 1.95
N THR A 39 -2.15 3.87 2.73
CA THR A 39 -0.86 4.52 2.52
C THR A 39 0.17 4.03 3.49
N GLY A 40 1.42 3.96 3.03
CA GLY A 40 2.46 3.34 3.80
C GLY A 40 3.72 3.12 2.99
N ARG A 41 4.59 2.28 3.56
CA ARG A 41 5.89 1.96 2.99
C ARG A 41 6.01 0.48 2.67
N VAL A 42 6.57 0.16 1.51
CA VAL A 42 6.94 -1.22 1.18
C VAL A 42 8.21 -1.56 1.98
N ALA A 43 8.06 -2.41 2.99
CA ALA A 43 9.16 -2.88 3.84
C ALA A 43 10.02 -3.92 3.10
N SER A 44 9.39 -4.84 2.37
CA SER A 44 10.08 -5.87 1.59
C SER A 44 9.33 -6.31 0.35
N GLY A 45 10.06 -6.92 -0.60
CA GLY A 45 9.51 -7.53 -1.81
C GLY A 45 8.97 -6.54 -2.83
N SER A 46 8.05 -7.01 -3.67
CA SER A 46 7.35 -6.19 -4.67
C SER A 46 5.96 -6.75 -4.94
N ILE A 47 5.03 -5.89 -5.34
CA ILE A 47 3.70 -6.31 -5.79
C ILE A 47 3.26 -5.56 -7.04
N ALA A 48 2.42 -6.22 -7.84
CA ALA A 48 1.83 -5.66 -9.04
C ALA A 48 0.32 -5.43 -8.85
N GLN A 49 -0.24 -4.56 -9.68
CA GLN A 49 -1.69 -4.44 -9.81
C GLN A 49 -2.28 -5.78 -10.24
N GLY A 50 -3.44 -6.15 -9.68
CA GLY A 50 -4.12 -7.41 -9.91
C GLY A 50 -3.64 -8.56 -9.01
N SER A 51 -2.62 -8.36 -8.17
CA SER A 51 -2.19 -9.39 -7.21
C SER A 51 -3.16 -9.52 -6.04
N ALA A 52 -3.35 -10.76 -5.59
CA ALA A 52 -4.09 -11.05 -4.36
C ALA A 52 -3.26 -10.68 -3.13
N VAL A 53 -3.92 -10.10 -2.14
CA VAL A 53 -3.31 -9.61 -0.90
C VAL A 53 -4.16 -9.93 0.32
N VAL A 54 -3.50 -9.94 1.47
CA VAL A 54 -4.13 -10.05 2.78
C VAL A 54 -3.75 -8.85 3.63
N LEU A 55 -4.75 -8.14 4.15
CA LEU A 55 -4.60 -7.13 5.19
C LEU A 55 -4.67 -7.83 6.55
N GLU A 56 -3.55 -7.86 7.26
CA GLU A 56 -3.43 -8.38 8.62
C GLU A 56 -3.54 -7.23 9.64
N ARG A 57 -4.52 -7.33 10.54
CA ARG A 57 -4.79 -6.34 11.59
C ARG A 57 -5.26 -7.03 12.87
N GLU A 58 -5.37 -6.29 13.96
CA GLU A 58 -5.75 -6.83 15.27
C GLU A 58 -7.13 -7.53 15.25
N GLN A 59 -8.09 -6.98 14.49
CA GLN A 59 -9.45 -7.54 14.38
C GLN A 59 -9.56 -8.72 13.39
N GLY A 60 -8.43 -9.30 12.95
CA GLY A 60 -8.38 -10.42 11.99
C GLY A 60 -7.87 -10.00 10.62
N SER A 61 -8.04 -10.86 9.64
CA SER A 61 -7.50 -10.65 8.29
C SER A 61 -8.60 -10.43 7.25
N LEU A 62 -8.34 -9.54 6.30
CA LEU A 62 -9.19 -9.31 5.13
C LEU A 62 -8.42 -9.64 3.86
N SER A 63 -9.04 -10.37 2.94
CA SER A 63 -8.43 -10.68 1.64
C SER A 63 -8.98 -9.75 0.55
N GLY A 64 -8.15 -9.44 -0.43
CA GLY A 64 -8.58 -8.64 -1.57
C GLY A 64 -7.59 -8.68 -2.73
N VAL A 65 -7.81 -7.82 -3.71
CA VAL A 65 -6.97 -7.70 -4.91
C VAL A 65 -6.48 -6.27 -5.07
N VAL A 66 -5.20 -6.08 -5.36
CA VAL A 66 -4.64 -4.74 -5.60
C VAL A 66 -5.24 -4.14 -6.87
N LYS A 67 -6.12 -3.15 -6.70
CA LYS A 67 -6.82 -2.48 -7.80
C LYS A 67 -6.02 -1.35 -8.41
N GLU A 68 -5.33 -0.58 -7.58
CA GLU A 68 -4.57 0.59 -8.02
C GLU A 68 -3.37 0.82 -7.10
N ILE A 69 -2.21 1.13 -7.68
CA ILE A 69 -0.97 1.43 -6.96
C ILE A 69 -0.55 2.86 -7.30
N ASN A 70 -0.27 3.66 -6.28
CA ASN A 70 0.22 5.04 -6.43
C ASN A 70 1.54 5.21 -5.68
N VAL A 71 2.66 5.39 -6.40
CA VAL A 71 3.98 5.67 -5.81
C VAL A 71 4.29 7.15 -5.98
N ARG A 72 4.53 7.87 -4.88
CA ARG A 72 4.83 9.32 -4.88
C ARG A 72 3.85 10.16 -5.74
N ARG A 73 2.55 9.96 -5.53
CA ARG A 73 1.44 10.65 -6.25
C ARG A 73 1.36 10.37 -7.77
N ARG A 74 1.95 9.26 -8.24
CA ARG A 74 1.78 8.78 -9.62
C ARG A 74 1.31 7.35 -9.62
N LYS A 75 0.36 7.03 -10.51
CA LYS A 75 -0.05 5.65 -10.77
C LYS A 75 1.13 4.84 -11.30
N ARG A 76 1.24 3.60 -10.84
CA ARG A 76 2.23 2.62 -11.28
C ARG A 76 1.55 1.25 -11.38
N ASP A 77 2.11 0.38 -12.21
CA ASP A 77 1.64 -0.99 -12.35
C ASP A 77 2.22 -1.90 -11.25
N SER A 78 3.27 -1.43 -10.54
CA SER A 78 3.90 -2.14 -9.43
C SER A 78 4.58 -1.19 -8.45
N THR A 79 4.89 -1.71 -7.27
CA THR A 79 5.69 -1.03 -6.23
C THR A 79 6.69 -2.02 -5.63
N THR A 80 7.83 -1.53 -5.15
CA THR A 80 8.90 -2.36 -4.57
C THR A 80 9.39 -1.80 -3.24
N ALA A 81 10.16 -2.60 -2.53
CA ALA A 81 10.71 -2.22 -1.23
C ALA A 81 11.41 -0.86 -1.26
N GLY A 82 11.15 -0.07 -0.23
CA GLY A 82 11.63 1.31 -0.09
C GLY A 82 10.68 2.37 -0.67
N ASP A 83 9.69 2.00 -1.48
CA ASP A 83 8.69 2.93 -1.99
C ASP A 83 7.69 3.35 -0.90
N GLU A 84 7.33 4.64 -0.91
CA GLU A 84 6.12 5.15 -0.27
C GLU A 84 4.98 5.07 -1.28
N ALA A 85 3.98 4.24 -0.97
CA ALA A 85 2.92 3.88 -1.89
C ALA A 85 1.53 4.00 -1.25
N GLY A 86 0.53 4.20 -2.10
CA GLY A 86 -0.88 4.03 -1.78
C GLY A 86 -1.43 2.83 -2.54
N LEU A 87 -2.09 1.91 -1.82
CA LEU A 87 -2.71 0.71 -2.37
C LEU A 87 -4.24 0.82 -2.21
N MET A 88 -4.96 0.77 -3.32
CA MET A 88 -6.40 0.55 -3.32
C MET A 88 -6.65 -0.95 -3.50
N ILE A 89 -7.42 -1.55 -2.60
CA ILE A 89 -7.69 -3.00 -2.58
C ILE A 89 -9.17 -3.22 -2.87
N ASP A 90 -9.47 -3.95 -3.94
CA ASP A 90 -10.82 -4.42 -4.23
C ASP A 90 -11.17 -5.55 -3.26
N GLY A 91 -12.38 -5.52 -2.71
CA GLY A 91 -12.84 -6.46 -1.67
C GLY A 91 -12.71 -5.94 -0.23
N ILE A 92 -12.12 -4.76 -0.01
CA ILE A 92 -12.10 -4.09 1.30
C ILE A 92 -12.84 -2.76 1.18
N GLY A 93 -13.98 -2.65 1.87
CA GLY A 93 -14.86 -1.49 1.87
C GLY A 93 -14.64 -0.55 3.05
N VAL A 94 -15.46 0.52 3.09
CA VAL A 94 -15.45 1.47 4.22
C VAL A 94 -15.99 0.83 5.49
N ASP A 95 -17.01 -0.02 5.36
CA ASP A 95 -17.64 -0.74 6.49
C ASP A 95 -16.71 -1.77 7.13
N ASP A 96 -15.65 -2.15 6.43
CA ASP A 96 -14.62 -3.04 6.95
C ASP A 96 -13.59 -2.30 7.81
N LEU A 97 -13.53 -0.97 7.77
CA LEU A 97 -12.54 -0.18 8.51
C LEU A 97 -12.99 0.07 9.95
N PRO A 98 -12.05 0.16 10.91
CA PRO A 98 -12.37 0.53 12.28
C PRO A 98 -12.94 1.95 12.33
N LEU A 99 -13.91 2.14 13.20
CA LEU A 99 -14.59 3.42 13.41
C LEU A 99 -14.36 3.90 14.83
N ARG A 100 -14.13 5.20 14.98
CA ARG A 100 -14.09 5.90 16.26
C ARG A 100 -15.33 6.77 16.42
N PRO A 101 -16.02 6.74 17.58
CA PRO A 101 -17.16 7.60 17.83
C PRO A 101 -16.75 9.08 17.87
N THR A 102 -17.63 9.94 17.40
CA THR A 102 -17.55 11.40 17.48
C THR A 102 -18.87 11.96 18.02
N GLY A 103 -18.90 13.23 18.41
CA GLY A 103 -20.11 13.85 18.99
C GLY A 103 -21.35 13.73 18.10
N ASP A 104 -21.18 13.76 16.78
CA ASP A 104 -22.26 13.74 15.79
C ASP A 104 -22.23 12.48 14.89
N GLY A 105 -21.49 11.42 15.26
CA GLY A 105 -21.43 10.20 14.46
C GLY A 105 -20.18 9.35 14.67
N HIS A 106 -19.60 8.88 13.57
CA HIS A 106 -18.39 8.06 13.55
C HIS A 106 -17.45 8.55 12.46
N VAL A 107 -16.15 8.43 12.72
CA VAL A 107 -15.09 8.65 11.72
C VAL A 107 -14.23 7.41 11.63
N ILE A 108 -13.57 7.21 10.50
CA ILE A 108 -12.60 6.12 10.34
C ILE A 108 -11.47 6.32 11.35
N ASP A 109 -11.19 5.28 12.13
CA ASP A 109 -10.08 5.24 13.07
C ASP A 109 -8.81 4.76 12.35
N SER A 110 -8.20 5.63 11.56
CA SER A 110 -6.99 5.25 10.84
C SER A 110 -5.82 4.96 11.77
N ALA A 111 -5.82 5.49 13.00
CA ALA A 111 -4.82 5.18 14.01
C ALA A 111 -4.88 3.70 14.43
N ALA A 112 -6.07 3.10 14.47
CA ALA A 112 -6.23 1.67 14.74
C ALA A 112 -5.69 0.76 13.63
N LEU A 113 -5.41 1.30 12.44
CA LEU A 113 -4.79 0.57 11.33
C LEU A 113 -3.28 0.82 11.21
N ARG A 114 -2.72 1.72 12.02
CA ARG A 114 -1.30 2.02 11.97
C ARG A 114 -0.49 0.82 12.45
N GLY A 115 0.45 0.35 11.63
CA GLY A 115 1.23 -0.85 11.90
C GLY A 115 0.54 -2.17 11.49
N ALA A 116 -0.69 -2.11 10.96
CA ALA A 116 -1.25 -3.21 10.19
C ALA A 116 -0.40 -3.44 8.92
N VAL A 117 -0.43 -4.67 8.41
CA VAL A 117 0.46 -5.09 7.33
C VAL A 117 -0.36 -5.67 6.19
N ILE A 118 -0.02 -5.28 4.97
CA ILE A 118 -0.53 -5.92 3.76
C ILE A 118 0.57 -6.86 3.23
N THR A 119 0.23 -8.13 3.07
CA THR A 119 1.09 -9.18 2.51
C THR A 119 0.52 -9.69 1.20
N ALA A 120 1.38 -10.26 0.34
CA ALA A 120 0.91 -11.03 -0.80
C ALA A 120 0.25 -12.33 -0.29
N ALA A 121 -0.90 -12.68 -0.85
CA ALA A 121 -1.62 -13.92 -0.54
C ALA A 121 -0.91 -15.17 -1.09
#